data_AF-A0A419H0W0-F1
#
_entry.id   AF-A0A419H0W0-F1
#
_cell.length_a   1.000
_cell.length_b   1.000
_cell.length_c   1.000
_cell.angle_alpha   90.00
_cell.angle_beta   90.00
_cell.angle_gamma   90.00
#
_symmetry.space_group_name_H-M   'P 1'
#
loop_
_entity.id
_entity.type
_entity.pdbx_description
1 polymer ?
#
loop_
_entity_poly.entity_id
_entity_poly.type
_entity_poly.pdbx_seq_one_letter_code
_entity_poly.pdbx_strand_id
1 'polypeptide(L)' 'MPLPFIAKKRIGGWLVVLAEFQNSFLVKVMAPNGKLYPFQFSTQKEATEFFNFFCSKLSAFLRSPKSTKSKELSFFKN' A
#
# COMPACT_ATOMS: atom_id res chain seq x y z
N MET A 1 -13.65 8.05 -21.23
CA MET A 1 -14.22 8.90 -20.17
C MET A 1 -13.23 8.98 -19.02
N PRO A 2 -13.00 10.16 -18.40
CA PRO A 2 -12.12 10.27 -17.24
C PRO A 2 -12.71 9.47 -16.07
N LEU A 3 -11.88 8.63 -15.43
CA LEU A 3 -12.25 7.89 -14.22
C LEU A 3 -12.45 8.89 -13.06
N PRO A 4 -13.65 8.99 -12.46
CA PRO A 4 -13.85 9.81 -11.27
C PRO A 4 -12.90 9.33 -10.17
N PHE A 5 -11.96 10.20 -9.84
CA PHE A 5 -10.90 9.92 -8.90
C PHE A 5 -11.38 10.29 -7.49
N ILE A 6 -11.29 9.35 -6.56
CA ILE A 6 -11.78 9.53 -5.19
C ILE A 6 -10.62 9.86 -4.26
N ALA A 7 -9.57 9.04 -4.29
CA ALA A 7 -8.43 9.22 -3.40
C ALA A 7 -7.12 8.69 -3.98
N LYS A 8 -6.00 9.19 -3.47
CA LYS A 8 -4.66 8.71 -3.80
C LYS A 8 -3.71 8.93 -2.64
N LYS A 9 -2.81 7.97 -2.45
CA LYS A 9 -1.76 8.06 -1.43
C LYS A 9 -0.46 7.47 -1.96
N ARG A 10 0.64 8.15 -1.63
CA ARG A 10 2.00 7.70 -1.95
C ARG A 10 2.72 7.34 -0.66
N ILE A 11 3.31 6.14 -0.59
CA ILE A 11 3.94 5.62 0.64
C ILE A 11 5.18 4.81 0.25
N GLY A 12 6.38 5.31 0.57
CA GLY A 12 7.67 4.62 0.30
C GLY A 12 7.82 4.11 -1.14
N GLY A 13 7.49 4.94 -2.13
CA GLY A 13 7.54 4.58 -3.55
C GLY A 13 6.31 3.84 -4.08
N TRP A 14 5.43 3.32 -3.21
CA TRP A 14 4.15 2.76 -3.63
C TRP A 14 3.14 3.86 -3.88
N LEU A 15 2.25 3.63 -4.84
CA LEU A 15 1.14 4.50 -5.16
C LEU A 15 -0.17 3.73 -5.07
N VAL A 16 -1.06 4.13 -4.17
CA VAL A 16 -2.40 3.56 -4.02
C VAL A 16 -3.40 4.59 -4.52
N VAL A 17 -4.28 4.21 -5.44
CA VAL A 17 -5.32 5.07 -6.02
C VAL A 17 -6.67 4.39 -5.85
N LEU A 18 -7.67 5.12 -5.40
CA LEU A 18 -9.08 4.73 -5.40
C LEU A 18 -9.81 5.57 -6.44
N ALA A 19 -10.46 4.91 -7.38
CA ALA A 19 -11.25 5.54 -8.42
C ALA A 19 -12.56 4.77 -8.60
N GLU A 20 -13.59 5.46 -9.09
CA GLU A 20 -14.84 4.84 -9.50
C GLU A 20 -14.78 4.51 -11.00
N PHE A 21 -15.32 3.35 -11.36
CA PHE A 21 -15.34 2.82 -12.72
C PHE A 21 -16.62 2.00 -12.94
N GLN A 22 -17.49 2.47 -13.85
CA GLN A 22 -18.68 1.72 -14.30
C GLN A 22 -19.51 1.12 -13.14
N ASN A 23 -19.98 1.97 -12.22
CA ASN A 23 -20.71 1.58 -11.00
C ASN A 23 -19.95 0.65 -10.03
N SER A 24 -18.64 0.50 -10.22
CA SER A 24 -17.75 -0.23 -9.33
C SER A 24 -16.68 0.70 -8.77
N PHE A 25 -16.00 0.26 -7.71
CA PHE A 25 -14.89 0.99 -7.11
C PHE A 25 -13.61 0.18 -7.31
N LEU A 26 -12.56 0.86 -7.77
CA LEU A 26 -11.30 0.23 -8.14
C LEU A 26 -10.16 0.84 -7.32
N VAL A 27 -9.52 0.00 -6.51
CA VAL A 27 -8.28 0.33 -5.83
C VAL A 27 -7.10 -0.19 -6.65
N LYS A 28 -6.31 0.71 -7.22
CA LYS A 28 -5.08 0.41 -7.95
C LYS A 28 -3.88 0.61 -7.03
N VAL A 29 -3.14 -0.46 -6.76
CA VAL A 29 -1.86 -0.40 -6.05
C VAL A 29 -0.73 -0.56 -7.06
N MET A 30 0.09 0.47 -7.21
CA MET A 30 1.26 0.49 -8.05
C MET A 30 2.51 0.41 -7.17
N ALA A 31 3.28 -0.65 -7.37
CA ALA A 31 4.53 -0.89 -6.68
C ALA A 31 5.66 0.01 -7.24
N PRO A 32 6.75 0.24 -6.49
CA PRO A 32 7.89 1.05 -6.94
C PRO A 32 8.56 0.52 -8.22
N ASN A 33 8.44 -0.79 -8.48
CA ASN A 33 8.94 -1.43 -9.70
C ASN A 33 8.00 -1.30 -10.91
N GLY A 34 6.94 -0.49 -10.80
CA GLY A 34 5.95 -0.28 -11.86
C GLY A 34 4.88 -1.37 -11.96
N LYS A 35 4.94 -2.44 -11.18
CA LYS A 35 3.92 -3.50 -11.20
C LYS A 35 2.59 -2.99 -10.59
N LEU A 36 1.50 -3.25 -11.30
CA LEU A 36 0.15 -2.82 -10.93
C LEU A 36 -0.67 -3.98 -10.38
N TYR A 37 -1.36 -3.74 -9.27
CA TYR A 37 -2.29 -4.66 -8.63
C TYR A 37 -3.67 -3.99 -8.50
N PRO A 38 -4.62 -4.32 -9.38
CA PRO A 38 -5.98 -3.81 -9.32
C PRO A 38 -6.85 -4.65 -8.38
N PHE A 39 -7.66 -4.00 -7.55
CA PHE A 39 -8.67 -4.61 -6.68
C PHE A 39 -10.01 -3.92 -6.91
N GLN A 40 -11.03 -4.67 -7.31
CA GLN A 40 -12.36 -4.16 -7.60
C GLN A 40 -13.33 -4.49 -6.46
N PHE A 41 -14.21 -3.54 -6.15
CA PHE A 41 -15.21 -3.60 -5.09
C PHE A 41 -16.56 -3.14 -5.63
N SER A 42 -17.63 -3.72 -5.10
CA SER A 42 -19.01 -3.37 -5.47
C SER A 42 -19.49 -2.10 -4.77
N THR A 43 -18.93 -1.79 -3.60
CA THR A 43 -19.34 -0.64 -2.79
C THR A 43 -18.19 0.33 -2.50
N GLN A 44 -18.53 1.62 -2.39
CA GLN A 44 -17.55 2.66 -2.04
C GLN A 44 -16.94 2.42 -0.67
N LYS A 45 -17.77 1.94 0.27
CA LYS A 45 -17.39 1.70 1.66
C LYS A 45 -16.29 0.65 1.74
N GLU A 46 -16.48 -0.52 1.12
CA GLU A 46 -15.48 -1.60 1.10
C GLU A 46 -14.17 -1.14 0.45
N ALA A 47 -14.27 -0.43 -0.69
CA ALA A 47 -13.09 0.09 -1.39
C ALA A 47 -12.30 1.08 -0.53
N THR A 48 -12.99 1.93 0.22
CA THR A 48 -12.40 2.93 1.11
C THR A 48 -11.77 2.27 2.34
N GLU A 49 -12.44 1.28 2.94
CA GLU A 49 -11.90 0.50 4.06
C GLU A 49 -10.64 -0.26 3.63
N PHE A 50 -10.67 -0.93 2.47
CA PHE A 50 -9.50 -1.60 1.92
C PHE A 50 -8.37 -0.62 1.62
N PHE A 51 -8.67 0.53 0.99
CA PHE A 51 -7.68 1.57 0.71
C PHE A 51 -6.97 2.03 2.00
N ASN A 52 -7.73 2.32 3.05
CA ASN A 52 -7.20 2.77 4.34
C ASN A 52 -6.39 1.66 5.04
N PHE A 53 -6.93 0.43 5.06
CA PHE A 53 -6.26 -0.73 5.60
C PHE A 53 -4.92 -0.98 4.92
N PHE A 54 -4.90 -1.01 3.59
CA PHE A 54 -3.70 -1.26 2.80
C PHE A 54 -2.65 -0.16 3.03
N CYS A 55 -3.06 1.10 3.02
CA CYS A 55 -2.18 2.23 3.31
C CYS A 55 -1.57 2.15 4.73
N SER A 56 -2.37 1.73 5.72
CA SER A 56 -1.91 1.55 7.10
C SER A 56 -0.88 0.41 7.19
N LYS A 57 -1.20 -0.76 6.63
CA LYS A 57 -0.28 -1.92 6.59
C LYS A 57 1.02 -1.59 5.88
N LEU A 58 0.97 -0.88 4.76
CA LEU A 58 2.14 -0.53 3.98
C LEU A 58 3.01 0.51 4.71
N SER A 59 2.39 1.47 5.40
CA SER A 59 3.11 2.42 6.26
C SER A 59 3.81 1.71 7.42
N ALA A 60 3.14 0.76 8.07
CA ALA A 60 3.71 -0.01 9.17
C ALA A 60 4.88 -0.90 8.68
N PHE A 61 4.71 -1.58 7.54
CA PHE A 61 5.73 -2.42 6.93
C PHE A 61 7.01 -1.63 6.60
N LEU A 62 6.87 -0.42 6.06
CA LEU A 62 8.02 0.44 5.71
C LEU A 62 8.67 1.11 6.93
N ARG A 63 7.91 1.32 8.00
CA ARG A 63 8.42 1.84 9.28
C ARG A 63 9.14 0.78 10.10
N SER A 64 8.89 -0.50 9.83
CA SER A 64 9.64 -1.59 10.44
C SER A 64 11.12 -1.33 10.20
N PRO A 65 11.95 -1.18 11.25
CA PRO A 65 13.38 -1.08 11.07
C PRO A 65 13.78 -2.33 10.29
N LYS A 66 14.40 -2.15 9.11
CA LYS A 66 15.11 -3.24 8.42
C LYS A 66 15.88 -3.95 9.51
N SER A 67 15.48 -5.18 9.83
CA SER A 67 16.20 -6.04 10.76
C SER A 67 17.66 -5.89 10.41
N THR A 68 18.39 -5.23 11.32
CA THR A 68 19.83 -5.07 11.27
C THR A 68 20.38 -6.48 11.30
N LYS A 69 20.54 -7.10 10.12
CA LYS A 69 21.50 -8.16 9.94
C LYS A 69 22.82 -7.60 10.47
N SER A 70 23.37 -8.27 11.47
CA SER A 70 24.71 -8.04 12.01
C SER A 70 24.85 -6.82 12.95
N LYS A 71 24.36 -6.95 14.19
CA LYS A 71 25.19 -6.54 15.32
C LYS A 71 25.63 -7.82 16.03
N GLU A 72 26.84 -8.19 15.66
CA GLU A 72 27.78 -9.12 16.31
C GLU A 72 27.25 -9.76 17.60
N LEU A 73 27.07 -11.09 17.54
CA LEU A 73 27.32 -11.92 18.71
C LEU A 73 28.80 -11.71 19.10
N SER A 74 29.05 -10.71 19.93
CA SER A 74 30.22 -10.70 20.80
C SER A 74 29.84 -11.40 22.11
N PHE A 75 29.39 -12.65 21.99
CA PHE A 75 29.69 -13.65 23.01
C PHE A 75 31.22 -13.83 22.95
N PHE A 76 31.90 -13.78 24.09
CA PHE A 76 33.36 -13.92 24.29
C PHE A 76 34.23 -12.66 24.18
N LYS A 77 34.35 -11.96 25.31
CA LYS A 77 35.57 -11.49 26.02
C LYS A 77 35.11 -10.41 27.01
N ASN A 78 35.40 -10.45 28.31
CA ASN A 78 36.43 -11.11 29.09
C ASN A 78 35.87 -11.43 30.47
#